data_AF-A0A9B0T4U9-F1
#
_entry.id   AF-A0A9B0T4U9-F1
#
_cell.length_a   1.000
_cell.length_b   1.000
_cell.length_c   1.000
_cell.angle_alpha   90.00
_cell.angle_beta   90.00
_cell.angle_gamma   90.00
#
_symmetry.space_group_name_H-M   'P 1'
#
loop_
_entity.id
_entity.type
_entity.pdbx_description
1 polymer ?
#
loop_
_entity_poly.entity_id
_entity_poly.type
_entity_poly.pdbx_seq_one_letter_code
_entity_poly.pdbx_strand_id
1 'polypeptide(L)'
;MVRKLKFHEQKLLKQVDFLNWEVTDHNLHELRVLRRYRLQRREDYTHYNQLSRAVRELARRLRDLPENDPFRVRSSAALLDKLYALGLVPTRGSLELCDFVTASSFCRRRLPTVLLKLRMAQHLQE
;
A
#
# COMPACT_ATOMS: atom_id res chain seq x y z
N MET A 1 29.70 -9.27 -1.24
CA MET A 1 29.05 -9.90 -0.07
C MET A 1 30.04 -9.90 1.08
N VAL A 2 29.60 -9.56 2.29
CA VAL A 2 30.46 -9.46 3.48
C VAL A 2 30.62 -10.85 4.10
N ARG A 3 31.82 -11.15 4.63
CA ARG A 3 32.08 -12.43 5.32
C ARG A 3 31.19 -12.57 6.56
N LYS A 4 30.83 -13.80 6.92
CA LYS A 4 30.14 -14.08 8.18
C LYS A 4 31.04 -13.73 9.36
N LEU A 5 30.56 -12.87 10.26
CA LEU A 5 31.27 -12.50 11.48
C LEU A 5 31.34 -13.70 12.45
N LYS A 6 32.49 -13.86 13.10
CA LYS A 6 32.66 -14.82 14.21
C LYS A 6 31.89 -14.32 15.44
N PHE A 7 31.62 -15.22 16.39
CA PHE A 7 30.84 -14.91 17.59
C PHE A 7 31.32 -13.65 18.35
N HIS A 8 32.64 -13.50 18.53
CA HIS A 8 33.22 -12.33 19.21
C HIS A 8 33.08 -11.04 18.40
N GLU A 9 33.20 -11.13 17.08
CA GLU A 9 33.04 -9.98 16.16
C GLU A 9 31.58 -9.51 16.14
N GLN A 10 30.62 -10.44 16.10
CA GLN A 10 29.19 -10.12 16.15
C GLN A 10 28.78 -9.53 17.51
N LYS A 11 29.44 -9.93 18.60
CA LYS A 11 29.21 -9.35 19.94
C LYS A 11 29.67 -7.89 20.03
N LEU A 12 30.73 -7.51 19.31
CA LEU A 12 31.24 -6.15 19.23
C LEU A 12 30.44 -5.30 18.22
N LEU A 13 30.08 -5.88 17.08
CA LEU A 13 29.44 -5.20 15.95
C LEU A 13 27.93 -5.46 15.89
N LYS A 14 27.22 -5.25 17.01
CA LYS A 14 25.77 -5.54 17.10
C LYS A 14 24.89 -4.62 16.25
N GLN A 15 25.33 -3.38 16.04
CA GLN A 15 24.58 -2.36 15.27
C GLN A 15 25.00 -2.30 13.79
N VAL A 16 25.96 -3.12 13.37
CA VAL A 16 26.48 -3.10 12.00
C VAL A 16 25.68 -4.08 11.14
N ASP A 17 24.73 -3.54 10.39
CA ASP A 17 24.06 -4.22 9.30
C ASP A 17 24.17 -3.35 8.02
N PHE A 18 24.85 -3.87 7.00
CA PHE A 18 25.04 -3.17 5.73
C PHE A 18 23.81 -3.23 4.81
N LEU A 19 22.83 -4.08 5.11
CA LEU A 19 21.66 -4.34 4.28
C LEU A 19 20.39 -3.76 4.90
N ASN A 20 20.20 -3.94 6.21
CA ASN A 20 19.04 -3.42 6.93
C ASN A 20 19.44 -2.26 7.84
N TRP A 21 19.24 -1.04 7.35
CA TRP A 21 19.36 0.16 8.17
C TRP A 21 17.98 0.57 8.67
N GLU A 22 17.83 0.84 9.97
CA GLU A 22 16.54 1.14 10.63
C GLU A 22 15.80 2.32 9.96
N VAL A 23 16.52 3.33 9.49
CA VAL A 23 15.97 4.49 8.76
C VAL A 23 15.40 4.08 7.38
N THR A 24 15.89 2.99 6.79
CA THR A 24 15.47 2.46 5.48
C THR A 24 14.56 1.25 5.55
N ASP A 25 14.06 0.81 6.71
CA ASP A 25 13.22 -0.40 6.82
C ASP A 25 11.96 -0.38 5.92
N HIS A 26 11.50 0.82 5.53
CA HIS A 26 10.45 1.00 4.54
C HIS A 26 10.82 0.46 3.13
N ASN A 27 12.11 0.38 2.79
CA ASN A 27 12.60 -0.18 1.53
C ASN A 27 12.25 -1.66 1.38
N LEU A 28 12.35 -2.48 2.44
CA LEU A 28 12.11 -3.91 2.31
C LEU A 28 10.64 -4.22 2.01
N HIS A 29 9.72 -3.45 2.59
CA HIS A 29 8.30 -3.61 2.31
C HIS A 29 7.99 -3.15 0.88
N GLU A 30 8.49 -1.98 0.49
CA GLU A 30 8.36 -1.46 -0.87
C GLU A 30 8.92 -2.44 -1.91
N LEU A 31 10.16 -2.93 -1.74
CA LEU A 31 10.79 -3.91 -2.63
C LEU A 31 9.99 -5.21 -2.72
N ARG A 32 9.41 -5.67 -1.60
CA ARG A 32 8.51 -6.83 -1.59
C ARG A 32 7.26 -6.59 -2.46
N VAL A 33 6.67 -5.40 -2.38
CA VAL A 33 5.49 -5.04 -3.20
C VAL A 33 5.89 -4.88 -4.67
N LEU A 34 6.99 -4.18 -4.97
CA LEU A 34 7.52 -4.00 -6.32
C LEU A 34 7.76 -5.36 -7.01
N ARG A 35 8.43 -6.30 -6.32
CA ARG A 35 8.66 -7.66 -6.82
C ARG A 35 7.37 -8.46 -7.00
N ARG A 36 6.44 -8.37 -6.04
CA ARG A 36 5.17 -9.12 -6.07
C ARG A 36 4.28 -8.71 -7.25
N TYR A 37 4.19 -7.42 -7.54
CA TYR A 37 3.30 -6.89 -8.59
C TYR A 37 4.05 -6.46 -9.86
N ARG A 38 5.35 -6.76 -9.97
CA ARG A 38 6.22 -6.41 -11.11
C ARG A 38 6.01 -4.95 -11.53
N LEU A 39 6.24 -4.03 -10.59
CA LEU A 39 6.25 -2.60 -10.88
C LEU A 39 7.61 -2.25 -11.48
N GLN A 40 7.60 -1.65 -12.66
CA GLN A 40 8.81 -1.25 -13.38
C GLN A 40 9.45 -0.01 -12.74
N ARG A 41 8.63 0.99 -12.40
CA ARG A 41 9.09 2.24 -11.79
C ARG A 41 8.80 2.24 -10.30
N ARG A 42 9.81 2.62 -9.52
CA ARG A 42 9.68 2.82 -8.08
C ARG A 42 8.71 3.96 -7.74
N GLU A 43 8.70 4.99 -8.58
CA GLU A 43 7.82 6.16 -8.47
C GLU A 43 6.33 5.80 -8.47
N ASP A 44 5.93 4.75 -9.20
CA ASP A 44 4.53 4.33 -9.22
C ASP A 44 4.08 3.87 -7.82
N TYR A 45 4.95 3.14 -7.11
CA TYR A 45 4.66 2.71 -5.75
C TYR A 45 4.58 3.89 -4.78
N THR A 46 5.50 4.86 -4.88
CA THR A 46 5.48 6.03 -3.99
C THR A 46 4.21 6.87 -4.21
N HIS A 47 3.79 7.07 -5.46
CA HIS A 47 2.53 7.74 -5.78
C HIS A 47 1.32 6.99 -5.23
N TYR A 48 1.23 5.66 -5.41
CA TYR A 48 0.13 4.88 -4.84
C TYR A 48 0.11 4.91 -3.32
N ASN A 49 1.27 4.92 -2.68
CA ASN A 49 1.37 5.02 -1.24
C ASN A 49 0.87 6.39 -0.73
N GLN A 50 1.29 7.49 -1.38
CA GLN A 50 0.80 8.84 -1.08
C GLN A 50 -0.71 8.95 -1.26
N LEU A 51 -1.26 8.46 -2.38
CA LEU A 51 -2.71 8.43 -2.63
C LEU A 51 -3.44 7.62 -1.56
N SER A 52 -2.92 6.45 -1.17
CA SER A 52 -3.52 5.64 -0.11
C SER A 52 -3.54 6.35 1.25
N ARG A 53 -2.53 7.20 1.53
CA ARG A 53 -2.49 8.02 2.75
C ARG A 53 -3.53 9.14 2.68
N ALA A 54 -3.62 9.84 1.56
CA ALA A 54 -4.61 10.90 1.35
C ALA A 54 -6.05 10.38 1.51
N VAL A 55 -6.35 9.18 0.98
CA VAL A 55 -7.66 8.54 1.15
C VAL A 55 -7.97 8.26 2.63
N ARG A 56 -7.00 7.72 3.37
CA ARG A 56 -7.15 7.42 4.81
C ARG A 56 -7.33 8.70 5.63
N GLU A 57 -6.54 9.72 5.34
CA GLU A 57 -6.62 11.01 6.01
C GLU A 57 -7.98 11.68 5.77
N LEU A 58 -8.46 11.69 4.52
CA LEU A 58 -9.78 12.20 4.19
C LEU A 58 -10.89 11.43 4.93
N ALA A 59 -10.80 10.09 4.96
CA ALA A 59 -11.78 9.26 5.66
C ALA A 59 -11.80 9.53 7.17
N ARG A 60 -10.64 9.79 7.78
CA ARG A 60 -10.53 10.17 9.21
C ARG A 60 -11.13 11.54 9.47
N ARG A 61 -10.79 12.54 8.66
CA ARG A 61 -11.37 13.89 8.77
C ARG A 61 -12.90 13.88 8.63
N LEU A 62 -13.44 13.02 7.76
CA LEU A 62 -14.90 12.84 7.63
C LEU A 62 -15.51 12.14 8.85
N ARG A 63 -14.77 11.27 9.54
CA ARG A 63 -15.21 10.59 10.76
C ARG A 63 -15.25 11.55 11.95
N ASP A 64 -14.35 12.53 11.99
CA ASP A 64 -14.27 13.54 13.05
C ASP A 64 -15.43 14.55 13.01
N LEU A 65 -16.12 14.69 11.86
CA LEU A 65 -17.32 15.53 11.72
C LEU A 65 -18.52 14.93 12.46
N PRO A 66 -19.51 15.74 12.91
CA PRO A 66 -20.70 15.21 13.57
C PRO A 66 -21.55 14.37 12.62
N GLU A 67 -22.17 13.30 13.14
CA GLU A 67 -22.89 12.29 12.34
C GLU A 67 -24.08 12.86 11.56
N ASN A 68 -24.74 13.88 12.12
CA ASN A 68 -25.93 14.51 11.54
C ASN A 68 -25.61 15.59 10.49
N ASP A 69 -24.33 15.86 10.21
CA ASP A 69 -23.96 16.86 9.21
C ASP A 69 -24.27 16.35 7.79
N PRO A 70 -25.13 17.04 7.01
CA PRO A 70 -25.42 16.67 5.63
C PRO A 70 -24.17 16.67 4.73
N PHE A 71 -23.14 17.45 5.07
CA PHE A 71 -21.88 17.43 4.36
C PHE A 71 -21.11 16.12 4.56
N ARG A 72 -21.06 15.60 5.80
CA ARG A 72 -20.45 14.30 6.11
C ARG A 72 -21.13 13.20 5.32
N VAL A 73 -22.46 13.09 5.39
CA VAL A 73 -23.22 12.02 4.72
C VAL A 73 -22.94 12.01 3.20
N ARG A 74 -23.06 13.17 2.55
CA ARG A 74 -22.83 13.30 1.11
C ARG A 74 -21.37 13.02 0.71
N SER A 75 -20.41 13.56 1.44
CA SER A 75 -18.99 13.41 1.13
C SER A 75 -18.50 11.98 1.37
N SER A 76 -18.97 11.34 2.44
CA SER A 76 -18.70 9.94 2.75
C SER A 76 -19.27 9.00 1.68
N ALA A 77 -20.50 9.23 1.23
CA ALA A 77 -21.09 8.47 0.14
C ALA A 77 -20.29 8.64 -1.16
N ALA A 78 -19.96 9.87 -1.54
CA ALA A 78 -19.18 10.15 -2.75
C ALA A 78 -17.77 9.51 -2.70
N LEU A 79 -17.12 9.52 -1.54
CA LEU A 79 -15.82 8.87 -1.36
C LEU A 79 -15.93 7.35 -1.54
N LEU A 80 -16.90 6.71 -0.87
CA LEU A 80 -17.11 5.27 -0.95
C LEU A 80 -17.51 4.81 -2.35
N ASP A 81 -18.37 5.57 -3.04
CA ASP A 81 -18.74 5.29 -4.43
C ASP A 81 -17.54 5.34 -5.36
N LYS A 82 -16.70 6.37 -5.23
CA LYS A 82 -15.49 6.49 -6.03
C LYS A 82 -14.52 5.34 -5.77
N LEU A 83 -14.28 5.00 -4.51
CA LEU A 83 -13.36 3.93 -4.13
C LEU A 83 -13.87 2.54 -4.56
N TYR A 84 -15.19 2.33 -4.50
CA TYR A 84 -15.82 1.10 -4.97
C TYR A 84 -15.79 0.99 -6.51
N ALA A 85 -16.08 2.09 -7.22
CA ALA A 85 -16.00 2.12 -8.69
C ALA A 85 -14.58 1.82 -9.20
N LEU A 86 -13.56 2.32 -8.50
CA LEU A 86 -12.15 1.98 -8.75
C LEU A 86 -11.77 0.56 -8.30
N GLY A 87 -12.63 -0.10 -7.51
CA GLY A 87 -12.41 -1.42 -6.94
C GLY A 87 -11.39 -1.44 -5.78
N LEU A 88 -11.04 -0.30 -5.20
CA LEU A 88 -10.11 -0.28 -4.06
C LEU A 88 -10.74 -0.88 -2.80
N VAL A 89 -12.06 -0.78 -2.69
CA VAL A 89 -12.86 -1.27 -1.57
C VAL A 89 -13.91 -2.28 -2.08
N PRO A 90 -14.19 -3.39 -1.36
CA PRO A 90 -15.12 -4.42 -1.83
C PRO A 90 -16.60 -4.05 -1.69
N THR A 91 -16.97 -3.14 -0.80
CA THR A 91 -18.37 -2.73 -0.54
C THR A 91 -18.47 -1.23 -0.23
N ARG A 92 -19.67 -0.65 -0.35
CA ARG A 92 -19.94 0.77 -0.05
C ARG A 92 -20.41 1.01 1.39
N GLY A 93 -20.29 0.02 2.27
CA GLY A 93 -21.02 0.01 3.54
C GLY A 93 -20.38 0.83 4.67
N SER A 94 -19.05 0.93 4.72
CA SER A 94 -18.36 1.53 5.87
C SER A 94 -17.12 2.33 5.47
N LEU A 95 -16.94 3.49 6.10
CA LEU A 95 -15.72 4.31 6.01
C LEU A 95 -14.52 3.65 6.67
N GLU A 96 -14.70 2.65 7.52
CA GLU A 96 -13.60 1.88 8.11
C GLU A 96 -12.83 1.12 7.03
N LEU A 97 -13.49 0.75 5.94
CA LEU A 97 -12.84 0.09 4.82
C LEU A 97 -11.75 0.95 4.17
N CYS A 98 -11.88 2.28 4.28
CA CYS A 98 -10.87 3.22 3.79
C CYS A 98 -9.54 3.10 4.56
N ASP A 99 -9.56 2.70 5.84
CA ASP A 99 -8.35 2.51 6.64
C ASP A 99 -7.48 1.35 6.14
N PHE A 100 -8.08 0.36 5.47
CA PHE A 100 -7.40 -0.78 4.87
C PHE A 100 -6.86 -0.49 3.46
N VAL A 101 -7.14 0.69 2.90
CA VAL A 101 -6.62 1.07 1.57
C VAL A 101 -5.12 1.33 1.66
N THR A 102 -4.37 0.51 0.92
CA THR A 102 -2.90 0.53 0.86
C THR A 102 -2.41 0.67 -0.58
N ALA A 103 -1.13 0.98 -0.78
CA ALA A 103 -0.51 0.98 -2.11
C ALA A 103 -0.74 -0.36 -2.87
N SER A 104 -0.73 -1.49 -2.14
CA SER A 104 -1.04 -2.81 -2.71
C SER A 104 -2.46 -2.92 -3.27
N SER A 105 -3.42 -2.15 -2.74
CA SER A 105 -4.80 -2.14 -3.23
C SER A 105 -4.86 -1.58 -4.66
N PHE A 106 -4.08 -0.52 -4.93
CA PHE A 106 -3.90 0.02 -6.28
C PHE A 106 -3.15 -0.96 -7.18
N CYS A 107 -2.09 -1.60 -6.69
CA CYS A 107 -1.29 -2.56 -7.46
C CYS A 107 -2.13 -3.75 -7.97
N ARG A 108 -3.14 -4.19 -7.19
CA ARG A 108 -4.09 -5.24 -7.59
C ARG A 108 -5.04 -4.84 -8.73
N ARG A 109 -5.24 -3.54 -8.93
CA ARG A 109 -6.13 -2.99 -9.97
C ARG A 109 -5.40 -2.63 -11.27
N ARG A 110 -4.08 -2.80 -11.32
CA ARG A 110 -3.30 -2.68 -12.56
C ARG A 110 -3.74 -3.75 -13.56
N LEU A 111 -3.75 -3.40 -14.85
CA LEU A 111 -4.16 -4.27 -15.94
C LEU A 111 -3.46 -5.64 -15.92
N PRO A 112 -2.12 -5.76 -15.79
CA PRO A 112 -1.46 -7.06 -15.77
C PRO A 112 -1.97 -7.96 -14.64
N THR A 113 -2.19 -7.38 -13.45
CA THR A 113 -2.71 -8.11 -12.28
C THR A 113 -4.15 -8.56 -12.47
N VAL A 114 -4.97 -7.72 -13.13
CA VAL A 114 -6.37 -8.04 -13.45
C VAL A 114 -6.45 -9.13 -14.51
N LEU A 115 -5.63 -9.08 -15.56
CA LEU A 115 -5.55 -10.11 -16.60
C LEU A 115 -5.16 -11.48 -16.02
N LEU A 116 -4.18 -11.50 -15.10
CA LEU A 116 -3.82 -12.72 -14.37
C LEU A 116 -5.01 -13.26 -13.57
N LYS A 117 -5.74 -12.39 -12.87
CA LYS A 117 -6.93 -12.78 -12.08
C LYS A 117 -8.06 -13.32 -12.96
N LEU A 118 -8.23 -12.77 -14.16
CA LEU A 118 -9.20 -13.22 -15.16
C LEU A 118 -8.72 -14.45 -15.95
N ARG A 119 -7.54 -15.00 -15.62
CA ARG A 119 -6.90 -16.14 -16.32
C ARG A 119 -6.64 -15.88 -17.80
N MET A 120 -6.48 -14.61 -18.19
CA MET A 120 -6.08 -14.21 -19.54
C MET A 120 -4.56 -14.31 -19.76
N ALA A 121 -3.79 -14.36 -18.67
CA ALA A 121 -2.36 -14.63 -18.67
C ALA A 121 -2.03 -15.67 -17.60
N GLN A 122 -0.95 -16.43 -17.79
CA GLN A 122 -0.51 -17.46 -16.83
C GLN A 122 0.39 -16.89 -15.73
N HIS A 123 1.22 -15.91 -16.06
CA HIS A 123 2.21 -15.31 -15.17
C HIS A 123 2.33 -13.80 -15.39
N LEU A 124 2.72 -13.08 -14.33
CA LEU A 124 3.15 -11.68 -14.43
C LEU A 124 4.59 -11.66 -14.94
N GLN A 125 4.78 -11.32 -16.21
CA GLN A 125 6.09 -11.05 -16.80
C GLN A 125 6.37 -9.54 -16.81
N GLU A 126 7.65 -9.18 -16.96
CA GLU A 126 8.16 -7.79 -16.91
C GLU A 126 7.69 -6.93 -18.09
#